data_AF-A0A2W4WN61-F1
#
_entry.id   AF-A0A2W4WN61-F1
#
_cell.length_a   1.000
_cell.length_b   1.000
_cell.length_c   1.000
_cell.angle_alpha   90.00
_cell.angle_beta   90.00
_cell.angle_gamma   90.00
#
_symmetry.space_group_name_H-M   'P 1'
#
loop_
_entity.id
_entity.type
_entity.pdbx_description
1 polymer ?
#
loop_
_entity_poly.entity_id
_entity_poly.type
_entity_poly.pdbx_seq_one_letter_code
_entity_poly.pdbx_strand_id
1 'polypeptide(L)' 'PKAQLAAIRDLLRTTPGEWSAKQIAVQFKGNVTKKKLDAIAENCDRLEWFGLIMSETKGDTSYWHYAEATQVA' A
#
# COMPACT_ATOMS: atom_id res chain seq x y z
N PRO A 1 -4.32 -12.82 -3.57
CA PRO A 1 -3.24 -13.08 -4.56
C PRO A 1 -1.86 -12.68 -4.00
N LYS A 2 -1.05 -13.66 -3.57
CA LYS A 2 0.26 -13.41 -2.93
C LYS A 2 1.19 -12.50 -3.75
N ALA A 3 1.14 -12.60 -5.08
CA ALA A 3 1.93 -11.77 -5.99
C ALA A 3 1.58 -10.27 -5.90
N GLN A 4 0.31 -9.92 -5.68
CA GLN A 4 -0.11 -8.52 -5.57
C GLN A 4 0.38 -7.90 -4.25
N LEU A 5 0.34 -8.64 -3.15
CA LEU A 5 0.90 -8.21 -1.86
C LEU A 5 2.40 -7.92 -1.98
N ALA A 6 3.16 -8.84 -2.59
CA ALA A 6 4.60 -8.66 -2.80
C ALA A 6 4.88 -7.42 -3.67
N ALA A 7 4.12 -7.23 -4.75
CA ALA A 7 4.27 -6.09 -5.64
C ALA A 7 3.95 -4.74 -4.95
N ILE A 8 2.89 -4.67 -4.13
CA ILE A 8 2.55 -3.46 -3.36
C ILE A 8 3.67 -3.14 -2.36
N ARG A 9 4.12 -4.15 -1.59
CA ARG A 9 5.22 -3.97 -0.64
C ARG A 9 6.48 -3.47 -1.35
N ASP A 10 6.85 -4.09 -2.46
CA ASP A 10 8.06 -3.72 -3.20
C ASP A 10 7.95 -2.31 -3.79
N LEU A 11 6.78 -1.90 -4.31
CA LEU A 11 6.52 -0.53 -4.77
C LEU A 11 6.78 0.48 -3.65
N LEU A 12 6.16 0.29 -2.48
CA LEU A 12 6.27 1.22 -1.34
C LEU A 12 7.70 1.26 -0.78
N ARG A 13 8.42 0.13 -0.82
CA ARG A 13 9.81 0.03 -0.37
C ARG A 13 10.79 0.73 -1.32
N THR A 14 10.60 0.60 -2.64
CA THR A 14 11.53 1.17 -3.63
C THR A 14 11.21 2.59 -4.04
N THR A 15 9.97 3.04 -3.77
CA THR A 15 9.50 4.39 -4.08
C THR A 15 8.97 5.04 -2.80
N PRO A 16 9.87 5.61 -1.98
CA PRO A 16 9.50 6.23 -0.71
C PRO A 16 8.49 7.36 -0.90
N GLY A 17 7.60 7.51 0.06
CA GLY A 17 6.53 8.49 0.05
C GLY A 17 5.20 7.88 0.43
N GLU A 18 4.18 8.72 0.39
CA GLU A 18 2.81 8.37 0.79
C GLU A 18 1.96 8.06 -0.41
N TRP A 19 1.25 6.94 -0.34
CA TRP A 19 0.50 6.41 -1.47
C TRP A 19 -0.95 6.13 -1.09
N SER A 20 -1.89 6.74 -1.80
CA SER A 20 -3.30 6.37 -1.73
C SER A 20 -3.59 5.08 -2.51
N ALA A 21 -4.70 4.42 -2.20
CA ALA A 21 -5.15 3.22 -2.94
C ALA A 21 -5.27 3.47 -4.45
N LYS A 22 -5.66 4.68 -4.86
CA LYS A 22 -5.75 5.08 -6.27
C LYS A 22 -4.37 5.15 -6.94
N GLN A 23 -3.37 5.73 -6.27
CA GLN A 23 -2.01 5.81 -6.79
C GLN A 23 -1.36 4.43 -6.89
N ILE A 24 -1.64 3.53 -5.94
CA ILE A 24 -1.18 2.15 -5.99
C ILE A 24 -1.89 1.39 -7.14
N ALA A 25 -3.21 1.56 -7.27
CA ALA A 25 -3.99 0.85 -8.29
C ALA A 25 -3.56 1.15 -9.73
N VAL A 26 -3.11 2.37 -10.03
CA VAL A 26 -2.63 2.74 -11.37
C VAL A 26 -1.30 2.06 -11.75
N GLN A 27 -0.56 1.51 -10.78
CA GLN A 27 0.66 0.75 -11.06
C GLN A 27 0.38 -0.66 -11.59
N PHE A 28 -0.85 -1.14 -11.43
CA PHE A 28 -1.28 -2.45 -11.92
C PHE A 28 -2.09 -2.31 -13.21
N LYS A 29 -1.96 -3.28 -14.12
CA LYS A 29 -2.73 -3.31 -15.38
C LYS A 29 -4.25 -3.28 -15.13
N GLY A 30 -4.99 -2.80 -16.12
CA GLY A 30 -6.46 -2.74 -16.12
C GLY A 30 -7.05 -1.48 -15.45
N ASN A 31 -8.33 -1.24 -15.70
CA ASN A 31 -9.05 -0.04 -15.26
C ASN A 31 -9.08 0.10 -13.74
N VAL A 32 -9.03 1.35 -13.25
CA VAL A 32 -9.23 1.67 -11.84
C VAL A 32 -10.72 1.66 -11.54
N THR A 33 -11.21 0.55 -11.00
CA THR A 33 -12.60 0.36 -10.57
C THR A 33 -12.69 0.35 -9.05
N LYS A 34 -13.90 0.57 -8.49
CA LYS A 34 -14.13 0.46 -7.05
C LYS A 34 -13.63 -0.88 -6.49
N LYS A 35 -13.99 -1.99 -7.13
CA LYS A 35 -13.52 -3.34 -6.77
C LYS A 35 -11.98 -3.46 -6.73
N LYS A 36 -11.28 -2.79 -7.64
CA LYS A 36 -9.81 -2.78 -7.66
C LYS A 36 -9.25 -1.96 -6.49
N LEU A 37 -9.86 -0.82 -6.18
CA LEU A 37 -9.45 0.01 -5.05
C LEU A 37 -9.67 -0.71 -3.72
N ASP A 38 -10.83 -1.35 -3.54
CA ASP A 38 -11.16 -2.13 -2.33
C ASP A 38 -10.13 -3.26 -2.14
N ALA A 39 -9.83 -4.01 -3.22
CA ALA A 39 -8.81 -5.06 -3.17
C ALA A 39 -7.38 -4.54 -2.90
N ILE A 40 -7.05 -3.32 -3.33
CA ILE A 40 -5.76 -2.70 -2.98
C ILE A 40 -5.73 -2.33 -1.50
N ALA A 41 -6.80 -1.72 -0.98
CA ALA A 41 -6.91 -1.36 0.44
C ALA A 41 -6.81 -2.61 1.32
N GLU A 42 -7.58 -3.66 1.05
CA GLU A 42 -7.52 -4.93 1.81
C GLU A 42 -6.11 -5.55 1.82
N ASN A 43 -5.37 -5.45 0.71
CA ASN A 43 -3.99 -5.91 0.65
C ASN A 43 -3.05 -5.02 1.46
N CYS A 44 -3.27 -3.70 1.49
CA CYS A 44 -2.49 -2.77 2.31
C CYS A 44 -2.75 -3.02 3.80
N ASP A 45 -4.01 -3.17 4.21
CA ASP A 45 -4.38 -3.50 5.59
C ASP A 45 -3.71 -4.81 6.05
N ARG A 46 -3.62 -5.80 5.14
CA ARG A 46 -2.91 -7.04 5.43
C ARG A 46 -1.39 -6.85 5.57
N LEU A 47 -0.77 -6.00 4.76
CA LEU A 47 0.65 -5.69 4.86
C LEU A 47 0.96 -4.90 6.14
N GLU A 48 0.07 -4.00 6.54
CA GLU A 48 0.14 -3.28 7.81
C GLU A 48 -0.01 -4.22 9.01
N TRP A 49 -0.93 -5.19 8.94
CA TRP A 49 -1.06 -6.24 9.94
C TRP A 49 0.23 -7.08 10.11
N PHE A 50 1.01 -7.23 9.04
CA PHE A 50 2.34 -7.86 9.08
C PHE A 50 3.47 -6.93 9.55
N GLY A 51 3.19 -5.64 9.82
CA GLY A 51 4.18 -4.64 10.18
C GLY A 51 5.11 -4.24 9.03
N LEU A 52 4.73 -4.48 7.78
CA LEU A 52 5.56 -4.20 6.60
C LEU A 52 5.38 -2.79 6.06
N ILE A 53 4.22 -2.18 6.32
CA ILE A 53 3.85 -0.83 5.91
C ILE A 53 3.08 -0.18 7.06
N MET A 54 2.96 1.14 7.03
CA MET A 54 2.12 1.91 7.95
C MET A 54 1.07 2.68 7.16
N SER A 55 -0.09 2.93 7.78
CA SER A 55 -1.11 3.81 7.24
C SER A 55 -1.22 5.12 8.04
N GLU A 56 -1.51 6.21 7.34
CA GLU A 56 -1.91 7.49 7.90
C GLU A 56 -3.23 7.92 7.23
N THR A 57 -4.19 8.40 8.01
CA THR A 57 -5.46 8.91 7.47
C THR A 57 -5.42 10.43 7.44
N LYS A 58 -5.53 11.01 6.24
CA LYS A 58 -5.54 12.47 6.01
C LYS A 58 -6.89 12.88 5.44
N GLY A 59 -7.72 13.49 6.29
CA GLY A 59 -9.13 13.73 5.97
C GLY A 59 -9.87 12.40 5.77
N ASP A 60 -10.50 12.22 4.61
CA ASP A 60 -11.25 11.01 4.27
C ASP A 60 -10.43 9.98 3.46
N THR A 61 -9.12 10.19 3.30
CA THR A 61 -8.25 9.33 2.48
C THR A 61 -7.14 8.70 3.31
N SER A 62 -7.04 7.37 3.22
CA SER A 62 -5.92 6.61 3.77
C SER A 62 -4.73 6.64 2.80
N TYR A 63 -3.55 6.86 3.36
CA TYR A 63 -2.27 6.83 2.69
C TYR A 63 -1.40 5.78 3.35
N TRP A 64 -0.66 5.02 2.55
CA TRP A 64 0.25 3.99 3.01
C TRP A 64 1.68 4.34 2.62
N HIS A 65 2.62 4.01 3.50
CA HIS A 65 4.05 4.13 3.24
C HIS A 65 4.79 2.94 3.82
N TYR A 66 5.99 2.66 3.29
CA TYR A 66 6.80 1.56 3.81
C TYR A 66 7.16 1.79 5.28
N ALA A 67 7.09 0.74 6.09
CA ALA A 67 7.57 0.79 7.45
C ALA A 67 9.09 0.70 7.38
N GLU A 68 9.77 1.85 7.43
CA GLU A 68 11.21 1.86 7.66
C GLU A 68 11.44 1.11 8.98
N ALA A 69 12.20 0.01 8.92
CA ALA A 69 12.63 -0.64 10.14
C ALA A 69 13.40 0.42 10.92
N THR A 70 12.84 0.88 12.03
CA THR A 70 13.59 1.63 13.02
C THR A 70 14.72 0.70 13.45
N GLN A 71 15.89 0.86 12.84
CA GLN A 71 17.14 0.36 13.38
C GLN A 71 17.33 1.12 14.67
N VAL A 72 16.79 0.56 15.75
CA VAL A 72 17.09 0.99 17.10
C VAL A 72 18.58 0.70 17.26
N ALA A 73 19.40 1.75 17.15
CA ALA A 73 20.82 1.72 17.42
C ALA A 73 21.09 1.56 18.92
#